data_AF-T1GKG5-F1
#
_entry.id   AF-T1GKG5-F1
#
_cell.length_a   1.000
_cell.length_b   1.000
_cell.length_c   1.000
_cell.angle_alpha   90.00
_cell.angle_beta   90.00
_cell.angle_gamma   90.00
#
_symmetry.space_group_name_H-M   'P 1'
#
loop_
_entity.id
_entity.type
_entity.pdbx_description
1 polymer ?
#
loop_
_entity_poly.entity_id
_entity_poly.type
_entity_poly.pdbx_seq_one_letter_code
_entity_poly.pdbx_strand_id
1 'polypeptide(L)'
;MCVVKNPRKIPQEYLDGIGEAYDFLEIFLKNSEFIAGNNVTIADICCIVNVTSMTFYPLDPSKYPKTTAWINKMQQLPFYGPNKKGAYELSRMIQLHLKAFT
;
A
#
# COMPACT_ATOMS: atom_id res chain seq x y z
N MET A 1 -16.59 24.12 -0.47
CA MET A 1 -17.21 22.78 -0.36
C MET A 1 -16.91 22.06 -1.68
N CYS A 2 -15.88 21.20 -1.72
CA CYS A 2 -15.54 20.48 -2.95
C CYS A 2 -16.62 19.44 -3.23
N VAL A 3 -17.32 19.60 -4.33
CA VAL A 3 -18.19 18.57 -4.90
C VAL A 3 -17.29 17.44 -5.34
N VAL A 4 -17.27 16.33 -4.60
CA VAL A 4 -16.66 15.09 -5.06
C VAL A 4 -17.53 14.62 -6.24
N LYS A 5 -17.15 15.02 -7.45
CA LYS A 5 -17.75 14.51 -8.68
C LYS A 5 -17.54 13.00 -8.64
N ASN A 6 -18.60 12.21 -8.54
CA ASN A 6 -18.55 10.76 -8.57
C ASN A 6 -17.94 10.31 -9.93
N PRO A 7 -16.63 10.04 -10.00
CA PRO A 7 -16.04 9.69 -11.27
C PRO A 7 -16.28 8.19 -11.41
N ARG A 8 -17.07 7.80 -12.42
CA ARG A 8 -17.33 6.39 -12.75
C ARG A 8 -16.07 5.57 -13.08
N LYS A 9 -14.88 6.19 -13.02
CA LYS A 9 -13.54 5.64 -13.21
C LYS A 9 -12.58 6.35 -12.25
N ILE A 10 -11.62 5.63 -11.68
CA ILE A 10 -10.56 6.24 -10.85
C ILE A 10 -9.74 7.20 -11.73
N PRO A 11 -9.60 8.50 -11.37
CA PRO A 11 -8.73 9.43 -12.09
C PRO A 11 -7.29 8.92 -12.18
N GLN A 12 -6.67 9.07 -13.36
CA GLN A 12 -5.29 8.61 -13.60
C GLN A 12 -4.28 9.26 -12.64
N GLU A 13 -4.47 10.54 -12.31
CA GLU A 13 -3.63 11.28 -11.36
C GLU A 13 -3.52 10.61 -9.98
N TYR A 14 -4.56 9.88 -9.54
CA TYR A 14 -4.52 9.13 -8.28
C TYR A 14 -3.70 7.85 -8.40
N LEU A 15 -3.75 7.18 -9.55
CA LEU A 15 -2.93 5.99 -9.82
C LEU A 15 -1.46 6.37 -9.94
N ASP A 16 -1.17 7.49 -10.61
CA ASP A 16 0.18 8.03 -10.75
C ASP A 16 0.77 8.38 -9.38
N GLY A 17 -0.03 9.01 -8.50
CA GLY A 17 0.39 9.30 -7.13
C GLY A 17 0.70 8.05 -6.28
N ILE A 18 -0.03 6.94 -6.49
CA ILE A 18 0.31 5.65 -5.83
C ILE A 18 1.63 5.12 -6.37
N GLY A 19 1.84 5.18 -7.70
CA GLY A 19 3.09 4.80 -8.33
C GLY A 19 4.30 5.58 -7.80
N GLU A 20 4.16 6.90 -7.70
CA GLU A 20 5.19 7.79 -7.13
C GLU A 20 5.47 7.45 -5.66
N ALA A 21 4.43 7.16 -4.87
CA ALA A 21 4.60 6.74 -3.48
C ALA A 21 5.39 5.42 -3.36
N TYR A 22 5.16 4.45 -4.25
CA TYR A 22 5.95 3.22 -4.31
C TYR A 22 7.41 3.49 -4.73
N ASP A 23 7.63 4.40 -5.68
CA ASP A 23 8.97 4.82 -6.09
C ASP A 23 9.75 5.45 -4.90
N PHE A 24 9.11 6.32 -4.11
CA PHE A 24 9.73 6.88 -2.89
C PHE A 24 10.00 5.82 -1.82
N LEU A 25 9.08 4.88 -1.61
CA LEU A 25 9.26 3.82 -0.62
C LEU A 25 10.45 2.92 -0.98
N GLU A 26 10.61 2.58 -2.26
CA GLU A 26 11.75 1.82 -2.76
C GLU A 26 13.08 2.56 -2.51
N ILE A 27 13.09 3.89 -2.65
CA ILE A 27 14.25 4.74 -2.35
C ILE A 27 14.56 4.75 -0.85
N PHE A 28 13.56 4.89 0.04
CA PHE A 28 13.78 4.87 1.48
C PHE A 28 14.37 3.54 1.97
N LEU A 29 13.96 2.42 1.35
CA LEU A 29 14.46 1.08 1.66
C LEU A 29 15.76 0.72 0.93
N LYS A 30 16.36 1.65 0.17
CA LYS A 30 17.57 1.37 -0.62
C LYS A 30 18.78 0.99 0.24
N ASN A 31 18.95 1.66 1.37
CA ASN A 31 20.17 1.57 2.21
C ASN A 31 19.91 0.97 3.59
N SER A 32 18.68 0.58 3.91
CA SER A 32 18.30 0.09 5.24
C SER A 32 17.24 -1.01 5.14
N GLU A 33 17.14 -1.81 6.21
CA GLU A 33 16.19 -2.92 6.25
C GLU A 33 14.73 -2.47 6.41
N PHE A 34 14.54 -1.36 7.12
CA PHE A 34 13.27 -0.71 7.42
C PHE A 34 13.32 0.76 6.98
N ILE A 35 12.17 1.43 6.97
CA ILE A 35 12.02 2.79 6.41
C ILE A 35 12.95 3.80 7.09
N ALA A 36 13.19 3.64 8.40
CA ALA A 36 13.97 4.57 9.22
C ALA A 36 15.18 3.91 9.89
N GLY A 37 15.85 2.97 9.20
CA GLY A 37 17.06 2.30 9.66
C GLY A 37 16.93 0.79 9.72
N ASN A 38 17.66 0.16 10.66
CA ASN A 38 17.77 -1.31 10.71
C ASN A 38 16.87 -1.97 11.75
N ASN A 39 15.98 -1.21 12.39
CA ASN A 39 14.98 -1.72 13.30
C ASN A 39 13.59 -1.24 12.87
N VAL A 40 12.56 -2.02 13.16
CA VAL A 40 11.17 -1.61 12.95
C VAL A 40 10.87 -0.36 13.78
N THR A 41 10.26 0.64 13.15
CA THR A 41 9.81 1.86 13.82
C THR A 41 8.32 2.11 13.55
N ILE A 42 7.78 3.16 14.17
CA ILE A 42 6.43 3.64 13.85
C ILE A 42 6.28 4.05 12.37
N ALA A 43 7.37 4.42 11.68
CA ALA A 43 7.33 4.75 10.26
C ALA A 43 6.91 3.52 9.44
N ASP A 44 7.47 2.34 9.75
CA ASP A 44 7.12 1.09 9.08
C ASP A 44 5.66 0.70 9.32
N ILE A 45 5.20 0.83 10.57
CA ILE A 45 3.82 0.52 10.95
C ILE A 45 2.85 1.46 10.23
N CYS A 46 3.17 2.76 10.16
CA CYS A 46 2.34 3.76 9.48
C CYS A 46 2.29 3.51 7.96
N CYS A 47 3.41 3.14 7.34
CA CYS A 47 3.45 2.92 5.89
C CYS A 47 2.83 1.58 5.47
N ILE A 48 3.06 0.49 6.22
CA ILE A 48 2.62 -0.85 5.78
C ILE A 48 1.10 -0.97 5.69
N VAL A 49 0.36 -0.30 6.59
CA VAL A 49 -1.11 -0.30 6.58
C VAL A 49 -1.64 0.35 5.30
N ASN A 50 -0.99 1.42 4.82
CA ASN A 50 -1.36 2.11 3.59
C ASN A 50 -1.01 1.26 2.36
N VAL A 51 0.22 0.76 2.27
CA VAL A 51 0.68 -0.06 1.14
C VAL A 51 -0.19 -1.31 0.95
N THR A 52 -0.52 -2.01 2.04
CA THR A 52 -1.33 -3.24 1.96
C THR A 52 -2.82 -3.00 1.75
N SER A 53 -3.28 -1.76 1.92
CA SER A 53 -4.66 -1.34 1.62
C SER A 53 -4.89 -1.03 0.13
N MET A 54 -3.82 -0.76 -0.65
CA MET A 54 -3.89 -0.43 -2.08
C MET A 54 -4.03 -1.66 -2.98
N THR A 55 -4.90 -2.61 -2.62
CA THR A 55 -5.02 -3.90 -3.32
C THR A 55 -5.51 -3.81 -4.77
N PHE A 56 -6.17 -2.71 -5.13
CA PHE A 56 -6.63 -2.43 -6.50
C PHE A 56 -5.50 -1.91 -7.42
N TYR A 57 -4.36 -1.53 -6.86
CA TYR A 57 -3.17 -1.11 -7.58
C TYR A 57 -1.97 -1.96 -7.09
N PRO A 58 -1.87 -3.21 -7.56
CA PRO A 58 -0.91 -4.17 -7.05
C PRO A 58 0.53 -3.71 -7.32
N LEU A 59 1.39 -3.87 -6.31
CA LEU A 59 2.83 -3.64 -6.41
C LEU A 59 3.44 -4.64 -7.41
N ASP A 60 4.22 -4.17 -8.39
CA ASP A 60 5.05 -5.03 -9.24
C ASP A 60 6.35 -5.41 -8.49
N PRO A 61 6.53 -6.68 -8.10
CA PRO A 61 7.71 -7.11 -7.37
C PRO A 61 9.02 -6.97 -8.16
N SER A 62 8.95 -6.97 -9.49
CA SER A 62 10.10 -6.82 -10.38
C SER A 62 10.63 -5.40 -10.38
N LYS A 63 9.71 -4.41 -10.32
CA LYS A 63 10.04 -2.99 -10.21
C LYS A 63 10.42 -2.59 -8.77
N TYR A 64 9.80 -3.22 -7.77
CA TYR A 64 9.91 -2.84 -6.36
C TYR A 64 10.40 -3.99 -5.45
N PRO A 65 11.60 -4.54 -5.69
CA PRO A 65 12.10 -5.69 -4.95
C PRO A 65 12.36 -5.40 -3.47
N LYS A 66 12.82 -4.19 -3.09
CA LYS A 66 13.09 -3.83 -1.68
C LYS A 66 11.79 -3.64 -0.92
N THR A 67 10.82 -2.95 -1.51
CA THR A 67 9.48 -2.78 -0.96
C THR A 67 8.81 -4.14 -0.77
N THR A 68 8.92 -5.04 -1.74
CA THR A 68 8.38 -6.40 -1.63
C THR A 68 9.02 -7.17 -0.47
N ALA A 69 10.35 -7.11 -0.34
CA ALA A 69 11.06 -7.77 0.77
C ALA A 69 10.66 -7.17 2.13
N TRP A 70 10.49 -5.86 2.22
CA TRP A 70 10.04 -5.17 3.43
C TRP A 70 8.60 -5.57 3.80
N ILE A 71 7.66 -5.62 2.84
CA ILE A 71 6.30 -6.12 3.08
C ILE A 71 6.34 -7.52 3.68
N ASN A 72 7.14 -8.42 3.10
CA ASN A 72 7.25 -9.80 3.59
C ASN A 72 7.78 -9.87 5.02
N LYS A 73 8.71 -9.00 5.42
CA LYS A 73 9.20 -8.90 6.80
C LYS A 73 8.12 -8.37 7.73
N MET A 74 7.44 -7.29 7.35
CA MET A 74 6.36 -6.70 8.16
C MET A 74 5.22 -7.69 8.42
N GLN A 75 4.91 -8.55 7.44
CA GLN A 75 3.89 -9.58 7.57
C GLN A 75 4.22 -10.68 8.60
N GLN A 76 5.49 -10.85 8.94
CA GLN A 76 5.95 -11.85 9.93
C GLN A 76 5.93 -11.33 11.36
N LEU A 77 5.69 -10.03 11.57
CA LEU A 77 5.66 -9.44 12.92
C LEU A 77 4.47 -10.00 13.71
N PRO A 78 4.66 -10.27 15.03
CA PRO A 78 3.64 -10.94 15.85
C PRO A 78 2.32 -10.15 15.95
N PHE A 79 2.38 -8.83 15.75
CA PHE A 79 1.23 -7.93 15.81
C PHE A 79 0.63 -7.57 14.44
N TYR A 80 1.05 -8.22 13.35
CA TYR A 80 0.57 -7.88 11.99
C TYR A 80 -0.89 -8.35 11.72
N GLY A 81 -1.38 -9.33 12.50
CA GLY A 81 -2.69 -9.97 12.29
C GLY A 81 -3.87 -9.00 12.10
N PRO A 82 -4.05 -7.98 12.95
CA PRO A 82 -5.11 -6.98 12.79
C PRO A 82 -5.04 -6.23 11.44
N ASN A 83 -3.85 -5.84 10.98
CA ASN A 83 -3.69 -5.19 9.67
C ASN A 83 -4.08 -6.13 8.54
N LYS A 84 -3.62 -7.38 8.56
CA LYS A 84 -3.96 -8.39 7.54
C LYS A 84 -5.48 -8.54 7.39
N LYS A 85 -6.19 -8.64 8.52
CA LYS A 85 -7.65 -8.75 8.53
C LYS A 85 -8.31 -7.49 7.96
N GLY A 86 -7.89 -6.31 8.43
CA GLY A 86 -8.45 -5.03 7.97
C GLY A 86 -8.26 -4.78 6.48
N ALA A 87 -7.04 -5.01 5.97
CA ALA A 87 -6.72 -4.88 4.54
C ALA A 87 -7.55 -5.83 3.67
N TYR A 88 -7.79 -7.07 4.14
CA TYR A 88 -8.65 -8.02 3.43
C TYR A 88 -10.10 -7.53 3.34
N GLU A 89 -10.70 -7.10 4.45
CA GLU A 89 -12.08 -6.60 4.46
C GLU A 89 -12.22 -5.33 3.61
N LEU A 90 -11.25 -4.41 3.68
CA LEU A 90 -11.23 -3.22 2.85
C LEU A 90 -11.14 -3.56 1.36
N SER A 91 -10.24 -4.48 0.99
CA SER A 91 -10.10 -4.96 -0.38
C SER A 91 -11.42 -5.54 -0.91
N ARG A 92 -12.13 -6.32 -0.10
CA ARG A 92 -13.45 -6.85 -0.46
C ARG A 92 -14.47 -5.74 -0.71
N MET A 93 -14.53 -4.73 0.16
CA MET A 93 -15.44 -3.59 0.00
C MET A 93 -15.13 -2.80 -1.28
N ILE A 94 -13.85 -2.51 -1.54
CA ILE A 94 -13.41 -1.81 -2.76
C ILE A 94 -13.77 -2.62 -4.00
N GLN A 95 -13.46 -3.93 -4.03
CA GLN A 95 -13.77 -4.77 -5.18
C GLN A 95 -15.27 -4.87 -5.47
N LEU A 96 -16.11 -4.96 -4.43
CA LEU A 96 -17.57 -4.93 -4.59
C LEU A 96 -18.02 -3.60 -5.21
N HIS A 97 -17.44 -2.48 -4.75
CA HIS A 97 -17.76 -1.15 -5.25
C HIS A 97 -17.12 -0.82 -6.59
N LEU A 98 -16.09 -1.53 -7.06
CA LEU A 98 -15.56 -1.36 -8.42
C LEU A 98 -16.34 -2.24 -9.41
N LYS A 99 -16.63 -3.49 -9.05
CA LYS A 99 -17.40 -4.43 -9.88
C LYS A 99 -18.84 -4.01 -10.10
N ALA A 100 -19.45 -3.31 -9.14
CA ALA A 100 -20.81 -2.78 -9.29
C ALA A 100 -20.93 -1.69 -10.39
N PHE A 101 -19.81 -1.21 -10.95
CA PHE A 101 -19.76 -0.13 -11.94
C PHE A 101 -18.93 -0.49 -13.19
N THR A 102 -18.53 -1.76 -13.34
CA THR A 102 -17.97 -2.34 -14.58
C THR A 102 -18.99 -3.27 -15.21
#